data_AF-Q3S1M3-F1
#
_entry.id   AF-Q3S1M3-F1
#
_cell.length_a   1.000
_cell.length_b   1.000
_cell.length_c   1.000
_cell.angle_alpha   90.00
_cell.angle_beta   90.00
_cell.angle_gamma   90.00
#
_symmetry.space_group_name_H-M   'P 1'
#
loop_
_entity.id
_entity.type
_entity.pdbx_description
1 polymer ?
#
loop_
_entity_poly.entity_id
_entity_poly.type
_entity_poly.pdbx_seq_one_letter_code
_entity_poly.pdbx_strand_id
1 'polypeptide(L)'
;MVQIINRILISVSIFYLCYAHPYKTNAKDLEKDRMLTTNEYYVEKVNQMAGISCDLCMRAVYGVNYDFIQLKKDFIEMIRLDCEALFHERPEDISECIRFLTTKVEKYSGKVEKILDSRHVCVLLRVCAASDEDYVLKNKLSSNKTDMQ
;
A
#
# COMPACT_ATOMS: atom_id res chain seq x y z
N MET A 1 -63.87 2.41 32.33
CA MET A 1 -63.56 1.03 31.90
C MET A 1 -62.23 0.95 31.12
N VAL A 2 -62.02 1.76 30.08
CA VAL A 2 -60.80 1.76 29.22
C VAL A 2 -59.48 1.93 29.99
N GLN A 3 -59.43 2.80 31.03
CA GLN A 3 -58.20 3.01 31.81
C GLN A 3 -57.77 1.78 32.64
N ILE A 4 -58.72 0.94 33.07
CA ILE A 4 -58.41 -0.27 33.85
C ILE A 4 -57.80 -1.33 32.91
N ILE A 5 -58.37 -1.49 31.71
CA ILE A 5 -57.86 -2.41 30.69
C ILE A 5 -56.43 -2.04 30.28
N ASN A 6 -56.12 -0.75 30.10
CA ASN A 6 -54.78 -0.32 29.72
C ASN A 6 -53.72 -0.61 30.80
N ARG A 7 -54.07 -0.45 32.08
CA ARG A 7 -53.16 -0.82 33.20
C ARG A 7 -52.89 -2.33 33.23
N ILE A 8 -53.91 -3.14 32.96
CA ILE A 8 -53.76 -4.60 32.88
C ILE A 8 -52.86 -4.96 31.69
N LEU A 9 -53.08 -4.35 30.51
CA LEU A 9 -52.27 -4.61 29.31
C LEU A 9 -50.79 -4.27 29.54
N ILE A 10 -50.49 -3.12 30.16
CA ILE A 10 -49.11 -2.74 30.51
C ILE A 10 -48.50 -3.74 31.49
N SER A 11 -49.26 -4.16 32.51
CA SER A 11 -48.76 -5.16 33.46
C SER A 11 -48.45 -6.49 32.77
N VAL A 12 -49.32 -6.97 31.88
CA VAL A 12 -49.12 -8.22 31.14
C VAL A 12 -47.92 -8.13 30.20
N SER A 13 -47.69 -6.99 29.52
CA SER A 13 -46.51 -6.77 28.69
C SER A 13 -45.21 -6.78 29.51
N ILE A 14 -45.21 -6.17 30.70
CA ILE A 14 -44.06 -6.22 31.62
C ILE A 14 -43.85 -7.65 32.10
N PHE A 15 -44.91 -8.37 32.47
CA PHE A 15 -44.79 -9.78 32.83
C PHE A 15 -44.28 -10.63 31.66
N TYR A 16 -44.73 -10.42 30.43
CA TYR A 16 -44.23 -11.14 29.26
C TYR A 16 -42.75 -10.84 28.97
N LEU A 17 -42.32 -9.60 29.12
CA LEU A 17 -40.89 -9.23 29.03
C LEU A 17 -40.07 -9.83 30.18
N CYS A 18 -40.64 -10.01 31.37
CA CYS A 18 -39.98 -10.64 32.51
C CYS A 18 -40.02 -12.18 32.49
N TYR A 19 -41.01 -12.79 31.83
CA TYR A 19 -41.15 -14.23 31.64
C TYR A 19 -40.55 -14.72 30.32
N ALA A 20 -40.15 -13.82 29.41
CA ALA A 20 -39.12 -14.13 28.44
C ALA A 20 -37.92 -14.63 29.24
N HIS A 21 -37.66 -15.93 29.11
CA HIS A 21 -36.81 -16.70 30.00
C HIS A 21 -35.56 -15.93 30.46
N PRO A 22 -35.16 -16.05 31.74
CA PRO A 22 -33.83 -15.65 32.16
C PRO A 22 -32.86 -16.53 31.39
N TYR A 23 -32.40 -16.05 30.24
CA TYR A 23 -31.22 -16.59 29.60
C TYR A 23 -30.12 -16.38 30.65
N LYS A 24 -29.79 -17.47 31.36
CA LYS A 24 -28.62 -17.55 32.23
C LYS A 24 -27.41 -17.43 31.30
N THR A 25 -27.10 -16.21 30.83
CA THR A 25 -25.72 -15.89 30.48
C THR A 25 -24.97 -16.02 31.78
N ASN A 26 -24.18 -17.07 31.92
CA ASN A 26 -23.18 -17.11 32.96
C ASN A 26 -22.34 -15.84 32.77
N ALA A 27 -22.07 -15.07 33.83
CA ALA A 27 -21.25 -13.86 33.70
C ALA A 27 -19.90 -14.15 33.02
N LYS A 28 -19.41 -15.40 33.14
CA LYS A 28 -18.24 -15.91 32.44
C LYS A 28 -18.42 -16.05 30.93
N ASP A 29 -19.61 -16.45 30.47
CA ASP A 29 -19.91 -16.56 29.03
C ASP A 29 -20.02 -15.17 28.41
N LEU A 30 -20.67 -14.23 29.10
CA LEU A 30 -20.72 -12.82 28.67
C LEU A 30 -19.33 -12.18 28.60
N GLU A 31 -18.47 -12.44 29.59
CA GLU A 31 -17.08 -11.93 29.59
C GLU A 31 -16.26 -12.58 28.46
N LYS A 32 -16.42 -13.88 28.22
CA LYS A 32 -15.76 -14.57 27.11
C LYS A 32 -16.20 -14.02 25.76
N ASP A 33 -17.49 -13.81 25.54
CA ASP A 33 -18.02 -13.23 24.30
C ASP A 33 -17.54 -11.78 24.13
N ARG A 34 -17.49 -11.00 25.22
CA ARG A 34 -16.93 -9.65 25.21
C ARG A 34 -15.44 -9.65 24.88
N MET A 35 -14.65 -10.56 25.46
CA MET A 35 -13.23 -10.69 25.13
C MET A 35 -13.00 -11.14 23.69
N LEU A 36 -13.82 -12.08 23.18
CA LEU A 36 -13.75 -12.56 21.80
C LEU A 36 -14.04 -11.43 20.81
N THR A 37 -15.14 -10.72 21.01
CA THR A 37 -15.54 -9.56 20.18
C THR A 37 -14.54 -8.41 20.29
N THR A 38 -13.98 -8.17 21.48
CA THR A 38 -12.94 -7.17 21.69
C THR A 38 -11.65 -7.54 20.94
N ASN A 39 -11.22 -8.81 21.00
CA ASN A 39 -10.04 -9.29 20.26
C ASN A 39 -10.26 -9.22 18.74
N GLU A 40 -11.42 -9.67 18.25
CA GLU A 40 -11.80 -9.56 16.84
C GLU A 40 -11.80 -8.11 16.36
N TYR A 41 -12.36 -7.18 17.14
CA TYR A 41 -12.32 -5.74 16.86
C TYR A 41 -10.88 -5.20 16.81
N TYR A 42 -10.01 -5.61 17.75
CA TYR A 42 -8.61 -5.21 17.74
C TYR A 42 -7.87 -5.76 16.52
N VAL A 43 -8.09 -7.02 16.16
CA VAL A 43 -7.50 -7.66 14.97
C VAL A 43 -7.97 -6.96 13.70
N GLU A 44 -9.27 -6.69 13.56
CA GLU A 44 -9.82 -5.95 12.41
C GLU A 44 -9.21 -4.55 12.29
N LYS A 45 -9.13 -3.80 13.41
CA LYS A 45 -8.54 -2.46 13.43
C LYS A 45 -7.06 -2.47 13.07
N VAL A 46 -6.29 -3.45 13.55
CA VAL A 46 -4.86 -3.61 13.20
C VAL A 46 -4.71 -3.93 11.72
N ASN A 47 -5.55 -4.83 11.17
CA ASN A 47 -5.55 -5.15 9.74
C ASN A 47 -5.94 -3.93 8.89
N GLN A 48 -6.90 -3.13 9.33
CA GLN A 48 -7.28 -1.89 8.66
C GLN A 48 -6.13 -0.88 8.66
N MET A 49 -5.44 -0.69 9.80
CA MET A 49 -4.28 0.19 9.87
C MET A 49 -3.13 -0.30 8.98
N ALA A 50 -2.89 -1.61 8.92
CA ALA A 50 -1.90 -2.21 8.03
C ALA A 50 -2.26 -2.01 6.55
N GLY A 51 -3.55 -2.10 6.20
CA GLY A 51 -4.03 -1.79 4.85
C GLY A 51 -3.80 -0.32 4.48
N ILE A 52 -4.14 0.60 5.39
CA ILE A 52 -3.95 2.05 5.18
C ILE A 52 -2.47 2.41 5.04
N SER A 53 -1.60 1.86 5.88
CA SER A 53 -0.16 2.14 5.81
C SER A 53 0.44 1.64 4.50
N CYS A 54 0.03 0.46 4.03
CA CYS A 54 0.44 -0.09 2.75
C CYS A 54 -0.01 0.80 1.57
N ASP A 55 -1.27 1.23 1.51
CA ASP A 55 -1.76 2.15 0.46
C ASP A 55 -0.99 3.47 0.43
N LEU A 56 -0.75 4.06 1.61
CA LEU A 56 0.01 5.30 1.74
C LEU A 56 1.45 5.14 1.23
N CYS A 57 2.11 4.04 1.58
CA CYS A 57 3.45 3.75 1.09
C CYS A 57 3.47 3.59 -0.43
N MET A 58 2.56 2.77 -0.98
CA MET A 58 2.48 2.54 -2.42
C MET A 58 2.32 3.85 -3.17
N ARG A 59 1.39 4.71 -2.72
CA ARG A 59 1.13 6.02 -3.33
C ARG A 59 2.35 6.95 -3.26
N ALA A 60 3.05 6.96 -2.14
CA ALA A 60 4.25 7.78 -1.98
C ALA A 60 5.36 7.32 -2.95
N VAL A 61 5.61 6.01 -3.06
CA VAL A 61 6.63 5.48 -3.96
C VAL A 61 6.23 5.67 -5.44
N TYR A 62 4.94 5.54 -5.77
CA TYR A 62 4.45 5.88 -7.11
C TYR A 62 4.73 7.33 -7.48
N GLY A 63 4.53 8.27 -6.54
CA GLY A 63 4.88 9.67 -6.74
C GLY A 63 6.37 9.86 -7.05
N VAL A 64 7.25 9.24 -6.25
CA VAL A 64 8.71 9.28 -6.48
C VAL A 64 9.09 8.68 -7.84
N ASN A 65 8.48 7.56 -8.23
CA ASN A 65 8.75 6.94 -9.53
C ASN A 65 8.28 7.83 -10.69
N TYR A 66 7.14 8.49 -10.54
CA TYR A 66 6.66 9.46 -11.53
C TYR A 66 7.63 10.65 -11.68
N ASP A 67 8.07 11.23 -10.56
CA ASP A 67 9.03 12.34 -10.57
C ASP A 67 10.36 11.91 -11.19
N PHE A 68 10.81 10.69 -10.92
CA PHE A 68 12.01 10.12 -11.54
C PHE A 68 11.89 10.00 -13.07
N ILE A 69 10.73 9.56 -13.56
CA ILE A 69 10.46 9.45 -15.00
C ILE A 69 10.44 10.84 -15.66
N GLN A 70 9.87 11.85 -14.99
CA GLN A 70 9.88 13.22 -15.51
C GLN A 70 11.30 13.78 -15.54
N LEU A 71 12.06 13.63 -14.46
CA LEU A 71 13.47 14.04 -14.40
C LEU A 71 14.30 13.38 -15.51
N LYS A 72 14.05 12.10 -15.81
CA LYS A 72 14.73 11.41 -16.92
C LYS A 72 14.46 12.11 -18.27
N LYS A 73 13.20 12.47 -18.55
CA LYS A 73 12.83 13.16 -19.78
C LYS A 73 13.50 14.53 -19.88
N ASP A 74 13.46 15.30 -18.81
CA ASP A 74 14.08 16.63 -18.75
C ASP A 74 15.60 16.53 -18.95
N PHE A 75 16.23 15.51 -18.39
CA PHE A 75 17.66 15.28 -18.56
C PHE A 75 18.03 14.87 -19.98
N ILE A 76 17.21 14.05 -20.65
CA ILE A 76 17.41 13.69 -22.07
C ILE A 76 17.28 14.93 -22.97
N GLU A 77 16.33 15.81 -22.67
CA GLU A 77 16.18 17.06 -23.42
C GLU A 77 17.35 18.02 -23.18
N MET A 78 17.86 18.10 -21.95
CA MET A 78 19.07 18.86 -21.62
C MET A 78 20.29 18.34 -22.40
N ILE A 79 20.47 17.02 -22.48
CA ILE A 79 21.52 16.41 -23.31
C ILE A 79 21.42 16.87 -24.77
N ARG A 80 20.21 16.90 -25.34
CA ARG A 80 20.00 17.33 -26.73
C ARG A 80 20.50 18.76 -26.93
N LEU A 81 20.07 19.67 -26.06
CA LEU A 81 20.45 21.09 -26.12
C LEU A 81 21.96 21.29 -25.90
N ASP A 82 22.56 20.59 -24.94
CA ASP A 82 23.99 20.70 -24.64
C ASP A 82 24.85 20.15 -25.77
N CYS A 83 24.47 19.03 -26.40
CA CYS A 83 25.19 18.48 -27.55
C CYS A 83 25.09 19.43 -28.77
N GLU A 84 23.92 20.01 -29.04
CA GLU A 84 23.74 21.01 -30.10
C GLU A 84 24.59 22.27 -29.84
N ALA A 85 24.64 22.73 -28.59
CA ALA A 85 25.46 23.87 -28.20
C ALA A 85 26.97 23.61 -28.31
N LEU A 86 27.42 22.39 -27.97
CA LEU A 86 28.83 22.01 -27.96
C LEU A 86 29.41 21.76 -29.36
N PHE A 87 28.63 21.11 -30.23
CA PHE A 87 29.11 20.68 -31.54
C PHE A 87 28.69 21.61 -32.69
N HIS A 88 27.81 22.58 -32.43
CA HIS A 88 27.32 23.55 -33.41
C HIS A 88 26.76 22.84 -34.66
N GLU A 89 27.15 23.24 -35.87
CA GLU A 89 26.64 22.70 -37.14
C GLU A 89 27.32 21.38 -37.57
N ARG A 90 27.79 20.56 -36.62
CA ARG A 90 28.40 19.25 -36.90
C ARG A 90 27.41 18.13 -36.57
N PRO A 91 26.47 17.79 -37.47
CA PRO A 91 25.36 16.90 -37.17
C PRO A 91 25.80 15.49 -36.78
N GLU A 92 26.91 14.99 -37.33
CA GLU A 92 27.48 13.69 -36.99
C GLU A 92 27.95 13.65 -35.53
N ASP A 93 28.69 14.67 -35.11
CA ASP A 93 29.21 14.79 -33.74
C ASP A 93 28.06 15.01 -32.73
N ILE A 94 27.05 15.82 -33.09
CA ILE A 94 25.84 16.02 -32.27
C ILE A 94 25.11 14.69 -32.07
N SER A 95 24.86 13.96 -33.16
CA SER A 95 24.14 12.68 -33.14
C SER A 95 24.87 11.64 -32.29
N GLU A 96 26.19 11.56 -32.42
CA GLU A 96 27.01 10.67 -31.61
C GLU A 96 26.97 11.04 -30.12
N CYS A 97 27.07 12.34 -29.80
CA CYS A 97 26.97 12.87 -28.44
C CYS A 97 25.64 12.50 -27.78
N ILE A 98 24.52 12.80 -28.44
CA ILE A 98 23.17 12.52 -27.93
C ILE A 98 23.02 11.03 -27.70
N ARG A 99 23.36 10.20 -28.70
CA ARG A 99 23.25 8.74 -28.59
C ARG A 99 24.07 8.21 -27.43
N PHE A 100 25.32 8.66 -27.28
CA PHE A 100 26.19 8.21 -26.20
C PHE A 100 25.62 8.55 -24.82
N LEU A 101 25.24 9.82 -24.61
CA LEU A 101 24.76 10.30 -23.31
C LEU A 101 23.39 9.72 -22.98
N THR A 102 22.42 9.72 -23.90
CA THR A 102 21.10 9.11 -23.68
C THR A 102 21.22 7.61 -23.38
N THR A 103 22.12 6.88 -24.06
CA THR A 103 22.36 5.45 -23.74
C THR A 103 22.85 5.26 -22.30
N LYS A 104 23.72 6.15 -21.80
CA LYS A 104 24.16 6.10 -20.40
C LYS A 104 23.00 6.37 -19.45
N VAL A 105 22.19 7.39 -19.74
CA VAL A 105 21.01 7.74 -18.94
C VAL A 105 20.01 6.60 -18.87
N GLU A 106 19.70 5.96 -20.00
CA GLU A 106 18.80 4.81 -20.03
C GLU A 106 19.35 3.62 -19.22
N LYS A 107 20.66 3.37 -19.32
CA LYS A 107 21.30 2.31 -18.53
C LYS A 107 21.23 2.57 -17.01
N TYR A 108 21.42 3.81 -16.57
CA TYR A 108 21.35 4.15 -15.15
C TYR A 108 19.90 4.23 -14.65
N SER A 109 19.02 4.86 -15.42
CA SER A 109 17.60 4.98 -15.06
C SER A 109 16.90 3.63 -15.00
N GLY A 110 17.16 2.73 -15.94
CA GLY A 110 16.63 1.36 -15.88
C GLY A 110 17.09 0.55 -14.65
N LYS A 111 18.18 0.95 -13.97
CA LYS A 111 18.55 0.37 -12.67
C LYS A 111 17.77 0.98 -11.52
N VAL A 112 17.55 2.30 -11.57
CA VAL A 112 16.79 3.02 -10.54
C VAL A 112 15.31 2.64 -10.59
N GLU A 113 14.69 2.59 -11.77
CA GLU A 113 13.29 2.19 -11.96
C GLU A 113 13.00 0.79 -11.38
N LYS A 114 13.95 -0.16 -11.52
CA LYS A 114 13.83 -1.50 -10.93
C LYS A 114 13.84 -1.50 -9.40
N ILE A 115 14.52 -0.53 -8.78
CA ILE A 115 14.58 -0.38 -7.33
C ILE A 115 13.34 0.35 -6.81
N LEU A 116 12.81 1.30 -7.59
CA LEU A 116 11.63 2.09 -7.25
C LEU A 116 10.29 1.39 -7.54
N ASP A 117 10.29 0.07 -7.74
CA ASP A 117 9.03 -0.69 -7.78
C ASP A 117 8.27 -0.50 -6.46
N SER A 118 7.07 0.08 -6.56
CA SER A 118 6.35 0.57 -5.39
C SER A 118 6.05 -0.54 -4.39
N ARG A 119 5.65 -1.72 -4.88
CA ARG A 119 5.34 -2.86 -4.02
C ARG A 119 6.60 -3.41 -3.38
N HIS A 120 7.66 -3.58 -4.17
CA HIS A 120 8.94 -4.07 -3.68
C HIS A 120 9.47 -3.22 -2.52
N VAL A 121 9.46 -1.90 -2.68
CA VAL A 121 9.88 -0.95 -1.65
C VAL A 121 9.01 -1.07 -0.40
N CYS A 122 7.68 -1.10 -0.56
CA CYS A 122 6.77 -1.13 0.59
C CYS A 122 6.78 -2.47 1.35
N VAL A 123 7.06 -3.59 0.66
CA VAL A 123 7.31 -4.89 1.29
C VAL A 123 8.67 -4.90 2.01
N LEU A 124 9.71 -4.33 1.41
CA LEU A 124 11.03 -4.22 2.04
C LEU A 124 10.98 -3.39 3.33
N LEU A 125 10.21 -2.30 3.32
CA LEU A 125 9.94 -1.45 4.49
C LEU A 125 8.99 -2.11 5.51
N ARG A 126 8.47 -3.32 5.22
CA ARG A 126 7.52 -4.07 6.04
C ARG A 126 6.21 -3.32 6.32
N VAL A 127 5.84 -2.42 5.41
CA VAL A 127 4.57 -1.68 5.48
C VAL A 127 3.46 -2.48 4.80
N CYS A 128 3.78 -3.11 3.67
CA CYS A 128 2.90 -4.07 3.01
C CYS A 128 3.26 -5.50 3.43
N ALA A 129 2.25 -6.38 3.50
CA ALA A 129 2.47 -7.80 3.68
C ALA A 129 3.17 -8.39 2.44
N ALA A 130 4.16 -9.26 2.67
CA ALA A 130 4.77 -10.03 1.59
C ALA A 130 3.78 -11.08 1.08
N SER A 131 3.72 -11.23 -0.23
CA SER A 131 3.06 -12.35 -0.92
C SER A 131 4.10 -13.29 -1.52
N ASP A 132 3.66 -14.48 -1.95
CA ASP A 132 4.53 -15.46 -2.62
C ASP A 132 5.26 -14.86 -3.85
N GLU A 133 4.63 -13.90 -4.54
CA GLU A 133 5.20 -13.20 -5.71
C GLU A 133 6.40 -12.32 -5.34
N ASP A 134 6.43 -11.74 -4.14
CA ASP A 134 7.47 -10.81 -3.70
C ASP A 134 8.81 -11.53 -3.42
N TYR A 135 8.76 -12.81 -3.05
CA TYR A 135 9.95 -13.65 -2.87
C TYR A 135 10.66 -13.94 -4.19
N VAL A 136 9.91 -14.07 -5.29
CA VAL A 136 10.46 -14.30 -6.64
C VAL A 136 11.24 -13.08 -7.11
N LEU A 137 10.73 -11.86 -6.87
CA LEU A 137 11.42 -10.63 -7.25
C LEU A 137 12.71 -10.42 -6.46
N LYS A 138 12.70 -10.67 -5.15
CA LYS A 138 13.91 -10.62 -4.29
C LYS A 138 15.01 -11.56 -4.79
N ASN A 139 14.64 -12.79 -5.17
CA ASN A 139 15.59 -13.77 -5.69
C ASN A 139 16.17 -13.35 -7.05
N LYS A 140 15.37 -12.76 -7.94
CA LYS A 140 15.84 -12.22 -9.23
C LYS A 140 16.81 -11.04 -9.05
N LEU A 141 16.54 -10.13 -8.11
CA LEU A 141 17.44 -9.01 -7.78
C LEU A 141 18.75 -9.49 -7.16
N SER A 142 18.70 -10.50 -6.28
CA SER A 142 19.89 -11.08 -5.68
C SER A 142 20.75 -11.83 -6.70
N SER A 143 20.12 -12.57 -7.62
CA SER A 143 20.84 -13.29 -8.70
C SER A 143 21.57 -12.33 -9.63
N ASN A 144 20.93 -11.21 -10.02
CA ASN A 144 21.59 -10.17 -10.81
C ASN A 144 22.76 -9.49 -10.08
N LYS A 145 22.80 -9.52 -8.74
CA LYS A 145 23.91 -8.95 -7.96
C LYS A 145 25.18 -9.81 -8.04
N THR A 146 25.04 -11.13 -8.22
CA THR A 146 26.16 -12.05 -8.45
C THR A 146 26.81 -11.90 -9.83
N ASP A 147 26.09 -11.35 -10.81
CA ASP A 147 26.62 -11.05 -12.15
C ASP A 147 27.26 -9.63 -12.23
N MET A 148 27.38 -8.93 -11.10
CA MET A 148 27.89 -7.55 -11.03
C MET A 148 29.28 -7.41 -10.37
N GLN A 149 30.02 -8.52 -10.24
CA GLN A 149 31.42 -8.52 -9.82
C GLN A 149 32.32 -8.97 -10.97
#